data_AF-A0AAN1UCL2-F1
#
_entry.id   AF-A0AAN1UCL2-F1
#
_cell.length_a   1.000
_cell.length_b   1.000
_cell.length_c   1.000
_cell.angle_alpha   90.00
_cell.angle_beta   90.00
_cell.angle_gamma   90.00
#
_symmetry.space_group_name_H-M   'P 1'
#
loop_
_entity.id
_entity.type
_entity.pdbx_description
1 polymer ?
#
loop_
_entity_poly.entity_id
_entity_poly.type
_entity_poly.pdbx_seq_one_letter_code
_entity_poly.pdbx_strand_id
1 'polypeptide(L)' 'MVRGILIATAVLQLGIALLSDGLYRSLAELTAFLIVVAIVFDYRRQATTTLPHSHHSA' A
#
# COMPACT_ATOMS: atom_id res chain seq x y z
N MET A 1 2.65 -11.53 4.91
CA MET A 1 3.53 -11.66 3.72
C MET A 1 3.26 -10.58 2.68
N VAL A 2 2.05 -10.50 2.10
CA VAL A 2 1.72 -9.52 1.04
C VAL A 2 2.03 -8.06 1.39
N ARG A 3 1.66 -7.59 2.60
CA ARG A 3 1.96 -6.21 3.04
C ARG A 3 3.47 -5.89 3.04
N GLY A 4 4.30 -6.83 3.48
CA GLY A 4 5.76 -6.64 3.49
C GLY A 4 6.34 -6.54 2.08
N ILE A 5 5.80 -7.32 1.14
CA ILE A 5 6.18 -7.26 -0.28
C ILE A 5 5.81 -5.89 -0.86
N LEU A 6 4.58 -5.40 -0.60
CA LEU A 6 4.14 -4.10 -1.10
C LEU A 6 5.01 -2.96 -0.59
N ILE A 7 5.39 -2.98 0.70
CA ILE A 7 6.29 -1.98 1.28
C ILE A 7 7.67 -2.04 0.62
N ALA A 8 8.25 -3.23 0.44
CA ALA A 8 9.55 -3.40 -0.22
C ALA A 8 9.51 -2.89 -1.66
N THR A 9 8.45 -3.20 -2.41
CA THR A 9 8.26 -2.70 -3.78
C THR A 9 8.13 -1.18 -3.81
N ALA A 10 7.41 -0.56 -2.87
CA ALA A 10 7.30 0.90 -2.81
C ALA A 10 8.67 1.57 -2.60
N VAL A 11 9.51 1.03 -1.70
CA VAL A 11 10.88 1.52 -1.48
C VAL A 11 11.74 1.35 -2.72
N LEU A 12 11.64 0.22 -3.41
CA LEU A 12 12.37 -0.02 -4.65
C LEU A 12 11.97 0.97 -5.76
N GLN A 13 10.67 1.22 -5.95
CA GLN A 13 10.17 2.18 -6.93
C GLN A 13 10.68 3.60 -6.65
N LEU A 14 10.77 4.00 -5.38
CA LEU A 14 11.37 5.29 -5.00
C LEU A 14 12.87 5.31 -5.31
N GLY A 15 13.58 4.21 -5.09
CA GLY A 15 14.98 4.07 -5.52
C GLY A 15 15.16 4.24 -7.03
N ILE A 16 14.32 3.58 -7.83
CA ILE A 16 14.33 3.73 -9.29
C ILE A 16 14.03 5.18 -9.69
N ALA A 17 13.06 5.84 -9.05
CA ALA A 17 12.74 7.24 -9.32
C ALA A 17 13.92 8.20 -9.06
N LEU A 18 14.75 7.90 -8.06
CA LEU A 18 15.94 8.70 -7.74
C LEU A 18 17.09 8.50 -8.74
N LEU A 19 17.18 7.32 -9.37
CA LEU A 19 18.23 6.97 -10.33
C LEU A 19 17.81 7.17 -11.80
N SER A 20 16.54 7.49 -12.04
CA SER A 20 15.97 7.63 -13.39
C SER A 20 15.63 9.08 -13.67
N ASP A 21 15.69 9.48 -14.94
CA ASP A 21 15.22 10.76 -15.42
C ASP A 21 14.02 10.63 -16.36
N GLY A 22 13.25 11.71 -16.49
CA GLY A 22 12.16 11.82 -17.45
C GLY A 22 11.05 10.79 -17.23
N LEU A 23 10.64 10.10 -18.30
CA LEU A 23 9.47 9.21 -18.32
C LEU A 23 9.55 8.09 -17.27
N TYR A 24 10.72 7.46 -17.12
CA TYR A 24 10.89 6.33 -16.20
C TYR A 24 10.76 6.75 -14.74
N ARG A 25 11.22 7.96 -14.40
CA ARG A 25 11.00 8.55 -13.07
C ARG A 25 9.52 8.77 -12.79
N SER A 26 8.79 9.38 -13.72
CA SER A 26 7.35 9.62 -13.57
C SER A 26 6.55 8.31 -13.43
N LEU A 27 6.92 7.26 -14.18
CA LEU A 27 6.30 5.94 -14.03
C LEU A 27 6.59 5.32 -12.66
N ALA A 28 7.82 5.45 -12.17
CA ALA A 28 8.21 4.93 -10.87
C ALA A 28 7.50 5.64 -9.73
N GLU A 29 7.41 6.98 -9.77
CA GLU A 29 6.66 7.80 -8.82
C GLU A 29 5.16 7.47 -8.83
N LEU A 30 4.54 7.34 -10.02
CA LEU A 30 3.14 6.91 -10.14
C LEU A 30 2.91 5.52 -9.55
N THR A 31 3.80 4.58 -9.84
CA THR A 31 3.66 3.20 -9.34
C THR A 31 3.83 3.15 -7.81
N ALA A 32 4.80 3.90 -7.26
CA ALA A 32 4.95 4.05 -5.81
C ALA A 32 3.66 4.59 -5.17
N PHE A 33 3.07 5.63 -5.77
CA PHE A 33 1.82 6.21 -5.29
C PHE A 33 0.66 5.20 -5.29
N LEU A 34 0.48 4.45 -6.37
CA LEU A 34 -0.57 3.42 -6.46
C LEU A 34 -0.39 2.31 -5.42
N ILE A 35 0.84 1.90 -5.15
CA ILE A 35 1.14 0.90 -4.11
C ILE A 35 0.74 1.43 -2.73
N VAL A 36 1.07 2.69 -2.40
CA VAL A 36 0.67 3.32 -1.14
C VAL A 36 -0.85 3.38 -1.03
N VAL A 37 -1.55 3.78 -2.08
CA VAL A 37 -3.03 3.81 -2.12
C VAL A 37 -3.61 2.42 -1.86
N ALA A 38 -3.06 1.38 -2.49
CA ALA A 38 -3.50 0.00 -2.28
C ALA A 38 -3.29 -0.46 -0.82
N ILE A 39 -2.15 -0.11 -0.22
CA ILE A 39 -1.86 -0.40 1.20
C ILE A 39 -2.87 0.30 2.11
N VAL A 40 -3.14 1.59 1.87
CA VAL A 40 -4.11 2.37 2.67
C VAL A 40 -5.50 1.77 2.54
N PHE A 41 -5.91 1.37 1.34
CA PHE A 41 -7.23 0.77 1.12
C PHE A 41 -7.37 -0.60 1.81
N ASP A 42 -6.34 -1.45 1.71
CA ASP A 42 -6.27 -2.72 2.44
C ASP A 42 -6.30 -2.51 3.96
N TYR A 43 -5.56 -1.53 4.47
CA TYR A 43 -5.58 -1.17 5.89
C TYR A 43 -6.97 -0.76 6.36
N ARG A 44 -7.64 0.12 5.61
CA ARG A 44 -9.00 0.57 5.93
C ARG A 44 -10.00 -0.57 5.88
N ARG A 45 -9.89 -1.52 4.94
CA ARG A 45 -10.78 -2.69 4.88
C ARG A 45 -10.65 -3.59 6.11
N GLN A 46 -9.44 -3.78 6.61
CA GLN A 46 -9.21 -4.63 7.79
C GLN A 46 -9.66 -3.97 9.09
N ALA A 47 -9.64 -2.63 9.16
CA ALA A 47 -10.17 -1.88 10.30
C ALA A 47 -11.70 -2.04 10.44
N THR A 48 -12.43 -2.25 9.33
CA THR A 48 -13.89 -2.39 9.36
C THR A 48 -14.36 -3.81 9.71
N THR A 49 -13.53 -4.84 9.51
CA THR A 49 -13.87 -6.24 9.82
C THR A 49 -13.58 -6.64 11.28
N THR A 50 -13.02 -5.75 12.09
CA THR A 50 -12.77 -5.96 13.53
C THR A 50 -13.82 -5.27 14.41
N LEU A 51 -15.09 -5.32 14.00
CA LEU A 51 -16.21 -4.98 14.89
C LEU A 51 -16.51 -6.19 15.80
N PRO A 52 -16.28 -6.09 17.13
CA PRO A 52 -16.62 -7.15 18.05
C PRO A 52 -18.14 -7.36 18.03
N HIS A 53 -18.57 -8.55 17.61
CA HIS A 53 -19.92 -9.04 17.87
C HIS A 53 -20.04 -9.26 19.38
N SER A 54 -20.30 -8.19 20.11
CA SER A 54 -20.69 -8.22 21.51
C SER A 54 -22.19 -8.00 21.60
N HIS A 55 -22.84 -8.89 22.34
CA HIS A 55 -24.29 -9.03 22.59
C HIS A 55 -25.09 -9.63 21.43
N HIS A 56 -25.81 -10.75 21.61
CA HIS A 56 -26.82 -10.93 22.65
C HIS A 56 -27.06 -12.44 22.93
N SER A 57 -26.64 -12.90 24.11
CA SER A 57 -27.23 -14.03 24.81
C SER A 57 -28.31 -13.49 25.76
N ALA A 58 -29.55 -13.83 25.50
CA ALA A 58 -30.69 -13.74 26.42
C ALA A 58 -31.58 -14.96 26.19
#